data_AF-A0A7Y3P713-F1
#
_entry.id   AF-A0A7Y3P713-F1
#
_cell.length_a   1.000
_cell.length_b   1.000
_cell.length_c   1.000
_cell.angle_alpha   90.00
_cell.angle_beta   90.00
_cell.angle_gamma   90.00
#
_symmetry.space_group_name_H-M   'P 1'
#
loop_
_entity.id
_entity.type
_entity.pdbx_description
1 polymer ?
#
loop_
_entity_poly.entity_id
_entity_poly.type
_entity_poly.pdbx_seq_one_letter_code
_entity_poly.pdbx_strand_id
1 'polypeptide(L)'
;MAQCPNGHVVVDGASFCSFCGSVLPRPSAPNFCATCGTPLGAAVAYCTSCGAPASSPASSTGAGGGAMPPPPPFRSTAQWPGMELGLPASGPGSLATQGGRLVAQIIDDVIVGLTSFVLSILVGVLFTTTVSACGGRGCTSAVTVGFFGGFFLGLVLFGLIGVLYEPLITARMNATLGMRAMSIRVHRLDNVSTLGYGKAFGRSAVKWLPGVIPGFGFIFQLVNFAWCLWDKNRQCLHDKAVNTIVVNVH
;
A
#
# COMPACT_ATOMS: atom_id res chain seq x y z
N MET A 1 18.01 -4.70 19.62
CA MET A 1 17.52 -5.83 18.81
C MET A 1 16.08 -6.16 19.18
N ALA A 2 15.14 -5.37 18.67
CA ALA A 2 13.73 -5.75 18.75
C ALA A 2 13.47 -7.03 17.92
N GLN A 3 12.52 -7.87 18.36
CA GLN A 3 12.02 -9.02 17.60
C GLN A 3 10.55 -8.80 17.28
N CYS A 4 10.15 -9.19 16.08
CA CYS A 4 8.75 -9.12 15.69
C CYS A 4 7.92 -10.27 16.31
N PRO A 5 6.59 -10.16 16.37
CA PRO A 5 5.71 -11.23 16.87
C PRO A 5 5.88 -12.58 16.15
N ASN A 6 6.43 -12.55 14.94
CA ASN A 6 6.71 -13.73 14.12
C ASN A 6 8.20 -14.17 14.21
N GLY A 7 8.97 -13.70 15.19
CA GLY A 7 10.32 -14.21 15.51
C GLY A 7 11.48 -13.67 14.66
N HIS A 8 11.26 -12.71 13.77
CA HIS A 8 12.34 -12.11 12.97
C HIS A 8 13.02 -10.94 13.72
N VAL A 9 14.33 -10.84 13.58
CA VAL A 9 15.13 -9.70 14.06
C VAL A 9 14.80 -8.48 13.23
N VAL A 10 14.55 -7.35 13.90
CA VAL A 10 14.16 -6.09 13.26
C VAL A 10 15.09 -4.96 13.68
N VAL A 11 15.29 -4.01 12.77
CA VAL A 11 16.14 -2.83 12.99
C VAL A 11 15.53 -1.98 14.11
N ASP A 12 16.35 -1.50 15.03
CA ASP A 12 15.89 -0.70 16.16
C ASP A 12 15.24 0.61 15.64
N GLY A 13 14.01 0.90 16.08
CA GLY A 13 13.19 2.02 15.57
C GLY A 13 12.31 1.70 14.36
N ALA A 14 12.39 0.49 13.80
CA ALA A 14 11.47 0.07 12.74
C ALA A 14 10.02 0.05 13.26
N SER A 15 9.08 0.51 12.43
CA SER A 15 7.65 0.48 12.75
C SER A 15 7.02 -0.89 12.43
N PHE A 16 7.71 -1.72 11.64
CA PHE A 16 7.25 -3.02 11.17
C PHE A 16 8.42 -3.93 10.83
N CYS A 17 8.14 -5.23 10.72
CA CYS A 17 9.11 -6.20 10.26
C CYS A 17 9.20 -6.22 8.72
N SER A 18 10.40 -5.99 8.17
CA SER A 18 10.67 -6.06 6.73
C SER A 18 10.42 -7.45 6.13
N PHE A 19 10.53 -8.49 6.95
CA PHE A 19 10.36 -9.88 6.54
C PHE A 19 8.88 -10.31 6.50
N CYS A 20 8.15 -10.13 7.61
CA CYS A 20 6.80 -10.66 7.75
C CYS A 20 5.69 -9.58 7.74
N GLY A 21 6.04 -8.29 7.71
CA GLY A 21 5.07 -7.19 7.64
C GLY A 21 4.27 -6.94 8.93
N SER A 22 4.56 -7.66 10.03
CA SER A 22 3.90 -7.43 11.31
C SER A 22 4.28 -6.07 11.89
N VAL A 23 3.30 -5.35 12.43
CA VAL A 23 3.51 -4.10 13.14
C VAL A 23 4.29 -4.36 14.42
N LEU A 24 5.31 -3.55 14.68
CA LEU A 24 6.07 -3.61 15.93
C LEU A 24 5.42 -2.70 16.97
N PRO A 25 5.32 -3.12 18.24
CA PRO A 25 4.89 -2.22 19.31
C PRO A 25 5.90 -1.08 19.39
N ARG A 26 5.44 0.16 19.14
CA ARG A 26 6.30 1.33 19.32
C ARG A 26 6.63 1.48 20.81
N PRO A 27 7.85 1.90 21.18
CA PRO A 27 8.06 2.47 22.50
C PRO A 27 7.04 3.59 22.66
N SER A 28 6.31 3.57 23.79
CA SER A 28 5.28 4.55 24.14
C SER A 28 5.75 5.95 23.75
N ALA A 29 4.99 6.63 22.88
CA ALA A 29 5.31 8.00 22.48
C ALA A 29 5.53 8.85 23.75
N PRO A 30 6.49 9.79 23.74
CA PRO A 30 6.64 10.70 24.87
C PRO A 30 5.32 11.44 25.05
N ASN A 31 4.73 11.32 26.24
CA ASN A 31 3.52 12.07 26.57
C ASN A 31 3.87 13.55 26.58
N PHE A 32 3.05 14.40 25.97
CA PHE A 32 3.22 15.86 26.04
C PHE A 32 2.22 16.44 27.05
N CYS A 33 2.62 17.48 27.77
CA CYS A 33 1.71 18.19 28.66
C CYS A 33 0.61 18.90 27.86
N ALA A 34 -0.66 18.63 28.16
CA ALA A 34 -1.81 19.24 27.47
C ALA A 34 -1.91 20.76 27.70
N THR A 35 -1.27 21.28 28.76
CA THR A 35 -1.32 22.70 29.12
C THR A 35 -0.20 23.51 28.47
N CYS A 36 1.04 23.00 28.49
CA CYS A 36 2.21 23.77 28.04
C CYS A 36 3.05 23.10 26.93
N GLY A 37 2.72 21.88 26.51
CA GLY A 37 3.40 21.18 25.42
C GLY A 37 4.78 20.62 25.74
N THR A 38 5.25 20.69 26.99
CA THR A 38 6.55 20.10 27.37
C THR A 38 6.49 18.57 27.37
N PRO A 39 7.55 17.88 26.93
CA PRO A 39 7.61 16.42 26.98
C PRO A 39 7.67 15.95 28.44
N LEU A 40 6.76 15.08 28.82
CA LEU A 40 6.68 14.43 30.12
C LEU A 40 7.46 13.12 30.09
N GLY A 41 8.26 12.89 31.13
CA GLY A 41 8.89 11.59 31.37
C GLY A 41 7.84 10.50 31.64
N ALA A 42 8.21 9.24 31.44
CA ALA A 42 7.32 8.12 31.74
C ALA A 42 6.88 8.16 33.23
N ALA A 43 5.57 8.15 33.47
CA ALA A 43 4.94 8.07 34.79
C ALA A 43 5.18 9.24 35.77
N VAL A 44 5.30 10.48 35.29
CA VAL A 44 5.24 11.66 36.17
C VAL A 44 3.80 11.97 36.56
N ALA A 45 3.53 12.36 37.82
CA ALA A 45 2.18 12.73 38.27
C ALA A 45 1.79 14.16 37.86
N TYR A 46 2.79 15.04 37.71
CA TYR A 46 2.63 16.45 37.37
C TYR A 46 3.74 16.91 36.42
N CYS A 47 3.43 17.93 35.61
CA CYS A 47 4.40 18.61 34.77
C CYS A 47 5.33 19.45 35.64
N THR A 48 6.64 19.23 35.55
CA THR A 48 7.65 20.01 36.29
C THR A 48 7.79 21.45 35.80
N SER A 49 7.29 21.75 34.59
CA SER A 49 7.38 23.08 33.99
C SER A 49 6.16 23.96 34.25
N CYS A 50 4.94 23.41 34.29
CA CYS A 50 3.71 24.18 34.50
C CYS A 50 2.84 23.73 35.68
N GLY A 51 3.21 22.64 36.37
CA GLY A 51 2.46 22.10 37.52
C GLY A 51 1.18 21.34 37.17
N ALA A 52 0.78 21.24 35.89
CA ALA A 52 -0.44 20.55 35.49
C ALA A 52 -0.35 19.01 35.69
N PRO A 53 -1.42 18.32 36.10
CA PRO A 53 -1.42 16.87 36.28
C PRO A 53 -1.20 16.14 34.95
N ALA A 54 -0.39 15.08 34.98
CA ALA A 54 0.01 14.35 33.77
C ALA A 54 -1.09 13.44 33.18
N SER A 55 -2.17 13.25 33.93
CA SER A 55 -3.37 12.54 33.48
C SER A 55 -4.61 13.20 34.08
N SER A 56 -5.48 13.71 33.23
CA SER A 56 -6.91 13.71 33.54
C SER A 56 -7.69 13.48 32.25
N PRO A 57 -8.18 12.25 32.01
CA PRO A 57 -9.56 12.10 31.59
C PRO A 57 -10.43 12.63 32.73
N ALA A 58 -11.42 13.46 32.39
CA ALA A 58 -12.27 14.19 33.32
C ALA A 58 -12.73 13.36 34.53
N SER A 59 -12.43 13.85 35.73
CA SER A 59 -13.14 13.50 36.96
C SER A 59 -13.85 14.77 37.46
N SER A 60 -15.11 14.91 37.07
CA SER A 60 -16.03 15.91 37.59
C SER A 60 -16.29 15.64 39.08
N THR A 61 -15.85 16.55 39.94
CA THR A 61 -16.25 16.62 41.34
C THR A 61 -17.57 17.39 41.47
N GLY A 62 -18.38 17.03 42.47
CA GLY A 62 -19.31 17.97 43.11
C GLY A 62 -20.79 17.77 42.81
N ALA A 63 -21.51 17.36 43.86
CA ALA A 63 -22.95 17.53 43.99
C ALA A 63 -23.34 19.01 43.97
N GLY A 64 -24.42 19.34 43.25
CA GLY A 64 -25.01 20.68 43.22
C GLY A 64 -25.88 20.86 41.99
N GLY A 65 -27.20 20.88 42.18
CA GLY A 65 -28.20 20.87 41.12
C GLY A 65 -28.07 22.02 40.11
N GLY A 66 -28.25 21.66 38.84
CA GLY A 66 -28.31 22.58 37.71
C GLY A 66 -28.11 21.77 36.44
N ALA A 67 -29.20 21.29 35.84
CA ALA A 67 -29.15 20.57 34.57
C ALA A 67 -28.60 21.49 33.48
N MET A 68 -27.31 21.37 33.21
CA MET A 68 -26.69 22.02 32.06
C MET A 68 -27.27 21.36 30.80
N PRO A 69 -27.74 22.13 29.80
CA PRO A 69 -28.22 21.56 28.55
C PRO A 69 -27.10 20.72 27.92
N PRO A 70 -27.43 19.57 27.29
CA PRO A 70 -26.43 18.71 26.68
C PRO A 70 -25.55 19.55 25.73
N PRO A 71 -24.22 19.36 25.74
CA PRO A 71 -23.35 20.07 24.82
C PRO A 71 -23.87 19.86 23.39
N PRO A 72 -23.94 20.91 22.56
CA PRO A 72 -24.33 20.74 21.17
C PRO A 72 -23.42 19.68 20.54
N PRO A 73 -23.96 18.77 19.70
CA PRO A 73 -23.14 17.76 19.08
C PRO A 73 -22.00 18.47 18.35
N PHE A 74 -20.76 18.20 18.76
CA PHE A 74 -19.58 18.64 18.02
C PHE A 74 -19.70 18.05 16.61
N ARG A 75 -20.29 18.80 15.68
CA ARG A 75 -20.17 18.52 14.26
C ARG A 75 -18.73 18.85 13.92
N SER A 76 -17.87 17.83 13.88
CA SER A 76 -16.59 17.97 13.20
C SER A 76 -16.90 18.32 11.74
N THR A 77 -16.89 19.60 11.40
CA THR A 77 -17.07 20.09 10.03
C THR A 77 -15.90 19.70 9.14
N ALA A 78 -14.77 19.33 9.73
CA ALA A 78 -13.62 18.78 9.01
C ALA A 78 -13.92 17.34 8.59
N GLN A 79 -14.48 17.16 7.40
CA GLN A 79 -14.62 15.84 6.76
C GLN A 79 -13.31 15.49 6.05
N TRP A 80 -12.67 14.38 6.44
CA TRP A 80 -11.46 13.88 5.76
C TRP A 80 -11.69 12.49 5.14
N PRO A 81 -10.95 12.14 4.07
CA PRO A 81 -10.97 10.79 3.51
C PRO A 81 -10.64 9.75 4.59
N GLY A 82 -11.47 8.72 4.75
CA GLY A 82 -11.27 7.66 5.74
C GLY A 82 -11.92 7.89 7.10
N MET A 83 -12.58 9.03 7.32
CA MET A 83 -13.37 9.28 8.53
C MET A 83 -14.45 8.21 8.76
N GLU A 84 -15.17 7.81 7.71
CA GLU A 84 -16.22 6.76 7.79
C GLU A 84 -15.65 5.38 8.13
N LEU A 85 -14.35 5.20 7.95
CA LEU A 85 -13.61 3.99 8.27
C LEU A 85 -12.96 4.06 9.66
N GLY A 86 -13.15 5.14 10.42
CA GLY A 86 -12.54 5.36 11.73
C GLY A 86 -11.03 5.63 11.68
N LEU A 87 -10.49 6.03 10.53
CA LEU A 87 -9.05 6.25 10.35
C LEU A 87 -8.65 7.70 10.68
N PRO A 88 -7.44 7.91 11.23
CA PRO A 88 -6.94 9.25 11.53
C PRO A 88 -6.74 10.07 10.24
N ALA A 89 -6.86 11.39 10.34
CA ALA A 89 -6.73 12.31 9.21
C ALA A 89 -5.30 12.36 8.62
N SER A 90 -4.28 12.17 9.46
CA SER A 90 -2.87 12.21 9.09
C SER A 90 -2.02 11.31 9.99
N GLY A 91 -0.81 11.00 9.54
CA GLY A 91 0.14 10.16 10.26
C GLY A 91 -0.09 8.65 10.11
N PRO A 92 0.46 7.82 11.02
CA PRO A 92 0.42 6.37 10.92
C PRO A 92 -1.01 5.85 10.98
N GLY A 93 -1.39 5.01 10.01
CA GLY A 93 -2.75 4.47 9.90
C GLY A 93 -3.73 5.37 9.16
N SER A 94 -3.37 6.61 8.82
CA SER A 94 -4.18 7.46 7.93
C SER A 94 -4.21 6.90 6.51
N LEU A 95 -5.21 7.26 5.71
CA LEU A 95 -5.24 6.86 4.31
C LEU A 95 -4.03 7.42 3.54
N ALA A 96 -3.34 6.55 2.81
CA ALA A 96 -2.23 6.94 1.97
C ALA A 96 -2.64 8.03 0.95
N THR A 97 -1.73 8.97 0.70
CA THR A 97 -1.95 10.03 -0.29
C THR A 97 -2.06 9.43 -1.70
N GLN A 98 -2.83 10.10 -2.58
CA GLN A 98 -3.04 9.65 -3.95
C GLN A 98 -1.73 9.60 -4.74
N GLY A 99 -0.86 10.61 -4.57
CA GLY A 99 0.47 10.64 -5.18
C GLY A 99 1.37 9.50 -4.70
N GLY A 100 1.35 9.19 -3.40
CA GLY A 100 2.11 8.07 -2.84
C GLY A 100 1.75 6.72 -3.46
N ARG A 101 0.45 6.52 -3.71
CA ARG A 101 -0.07 5.31 -4.37
C ARG A 101 0.29 5.26 -5.85
N LEU A 102 0.18 6.39 -6.56
CA LEU A 102 0.53 6.46 -7.97
C LEU A 102 2.02 6.15 -8.17
N VAL A 103 2.90 6.75 -7.37
CA VAL A 103 4.34 6.50 -7.44
C VAL A 103 4.67 5.06 -7.07
N ALA A 104 4.08 4.51 -6.00
CA ALA A 104 4.26 3.11 -5.64
C ALA A 104 3.90 2.17 -6.80
N GLN A 105 2.77 2.43 -7.45
CA GLN A 105 2.27 1.65 -8.56
C GLN A 105 3.13 1.81 -9.82
N ILE A 106 3.65 3.00 -10.11
CA ILE A 106 4.63 3.23 -11.20
C ILE A 106 5.91 2.43 -10.94
N ILE A 107 6.41 2.43 -9.70
CA ILE A 107 7.61 1.66 -9.34
C ILE A 107 7.38 0.16 -9.57
N ASP A 108 6.25 -0.37 -9.12
CA ASP A 108 5.90 -1.78 -9.34
C ASP A 108 5.78 -2.11 -10.83
N ASP A 109 5.09 -1.26 -11.62
CA ASP A 109 4.93 -1.46 -13.06
C ASP A 109 6.27 -1.38 -13.82
N VAL A 110 7.19 -0.51 -13.39
CA VAL A 110 8.55 -0.41 -13.96
C VAL A 110 9.37 -1.65 -13.62
N ILE A 111 9.31 -2.16 -12.39
CA ILE A 111 10.04 -3.38 -11.99
C ILE A 111 9.55 -4.58 -12.80
N VAL A 112 8.22 -4.78 -12.87
CA VAL A 112 7.65 -5.90 -13.63
C VAL A 112 7.90 -5.71 -15.13
N GLY A 113 7.80 -4.46 -15.61
CA GLY A 113 7.99 -4.09 -17.02
C GLY A 113 9.42 -4.33 -17.50
N LEU A 114 10.41 -3.86 -16.73
CA LEU A 114 11.82 -4.08 -17.02
C LEU A 114 12.18 -5.57 -16.97
N THR A 115 11.70 -6.30 -15.95
CA THR A 115 11.94 -7.74 -15.84
C THR A 115 11.41 -8.48 -17.07
N SER A 116 10.19 -8.15 -17.49
CA SER A 116 9.53 -8.79 -18.64
C SER A 116 10.19 -8.40 -19.96
N PHE A 117 10.62 -7.14 -20.09
CA PHE A 117 11.35 -6.63 -21.24
C PHE A 117 12.69 -7.36 -21.42
N VAL A 118 13.49 -7.49 -20.35
CA VAL A 118 14.76 -8.22 -20.40
C VAL A 118 14.55 -9.69 -20.79
N LEU A 119 13.57 -10.37 -20.20
CA LEU A 119 13.23 -11.75 -20.57
C LEU A 119 12.78 -11.86 -22.03
N SER A 120 12.00 -10.89 -22.53
CA SER A 120 11.55 -10.87 -23.92
C SER A 120 12.70 -10.74 -24.92
N ILE A 121 13.70 -9.92 -24.61
CA ILE A 121 14.92 -9.79 -25.42
C ILE A 121 15.71 -11.09 -25.40
N LEU A 122 15.92 -11.69 -24.22
CA LEU A 122 16.68 -12.94 -24.10
C LEU A 122 16.06 -14.06 -24.93
N VAL A 123 14.74 -14.23 -24.84
CA VAL A 123 14.03 -15.24 -25.64
C VAL A 123 13.99 -14.87 -27.12
N GLY A 124 13.76 -13.59 -27.46
CA GLY A 124 13.76 -13.12 -28.85
C GLY A 124 15.11 -13.33 -29.54
N VAL A 125 16.22 -13.07 -28.84
CA VAL A 125 17.58 -13.33 -29.33
C VAL A 125 17.83 -14.83 -29.48
N LEU A 126 17.48 -15.65 -28.48
CA LEU A 126 17.62 -17.11 -28.55
C LEU A 126 16.80 -17.72 -29.71
N PHE A 127 15.59 -17.22 -29.94
CA PHE A 127 14.76 -17.65 -31.05
C PHE A 127 15.37 -17.22 -32.40
N THR A 128 15.87 -16.00 -32.48
CA THR A 128 16.51 -15.50 -33.71
C THR A 128 17.79 -16.27 -34.04
N THR A 129 18.62 -16.62 -33.04
CA THR A 129 19.87 -17.37 -33.26
C THR A 129 19.63 -18.84 -33.63
N THR A 130 18.54 -19.45 -33.13
CA THR A 130 18.17 -20.84 -33.49
C THR A 130 17.53 -20.95 -34.87
N VAL A 131 16.77 -19.94 -35.33
CA VAL A 131 16.15 -19.91 -36.67
C VAL A 131 17.11 -19.39 -37.75
N SER A 132 18.07 -18.52 -37.41
CA SER A 132 19.05 -17.96 -38.36
C SER A 132 20.18 -18.92 -38.75
N ALA A 133 20.18 -20.17 -38.24
CA ALA A 133 21.06 -21.23 -38.73
C ALA A 133 20.74 -21.65 -40.19
N CYS A 134 19.61 -21.19 -40.75
CA CYS A 134 19.20 -21.43 -42.12
C CYS A 134 19.71 -20.29 -43.04
N GLY A 135 20.92 -20.39 -43.59
CA GLY A 135 21.57 -19.33 -44.39
C GLY A 135 20.95 -18.99 -45.77
N GLY A 136 19.68 -18.58 -45.83
CA GLY A 136 18.97 -18.21 -47.07
C GLY A 136 18.17 -16.90 -46.98
N ARG A 137 17.58 -16.46 -48.11
CA ARG A 137 16.80 -15.21 -48.27
C ARG A 137 15.60 -15.04 -47.31
N GLY A 138 15.25 -16.07 -46.52
CA GLY A 138 14.24 -16.05 -45.45
C GLY A 138 14.75 -15.57 -44.08
N CYS A 139 16.04 -15.26 -43.93
CA CYS A 139 16.61 -14.78 -42.66
C CYS A 139 16.02 -13.44 -42.20
N THR A 140 15.70 -12.54 -43.14
CA THR A 140 15.07 -11.25 -42.81
C THR A 140 13.69 -11.44 -42.17
N SER A 141 12.89 -12.40 -42.67
CA SER A 141 11.61 -12.76 -42.05
C SER A 141 11.79 -13.44 -40.69
N ALA A 142 12.84 -14.23 -40.48
CA ALA A 142 13.12 -14.86 -39.19
C ALA A 142 13.46 -13.83 -38.10
N VAL A 143 14.24 -12.81 -38.44
CA VAL A 143 14.54 -11.69 -37.53
C VAL A 143 13.25 -10.93 -37.20
N THR A 144 12.45 -10.56 -38.20
CA THR A 144 11.17 -9.87 -37.98
C THR A 144 10.21 -10.69 -37.11
N VAL A 145 10.05 -11.99 -37.38
CA VAL A 145 9.23 -12.90 -36.57
C VAL A 145 9.78 -13.06 -35.15
N GLY A 146 11.10 -13.11 -34.97
CA GLY A 146 11.73 -13.16 -33.65
C GLY A 146 11.52 -11.89 -32.84
N PHE A 147 11.59 -10.71 -33.46
CA PHE A 147 11.30 -9.44 -32.81
C PHE A 147 9.83 -9.32 -32.41
N PHE A 148 8.89 -9.58 -33.32
CA PHE A 148 7.47 -9.51 -33.01
C PHE A 148 7.06 -10.61 -32.02
N GLY A 149 7.53 -11.85 -32.22
CA GLY A 149 7.28 -12.97 -31.32
C GLY A 149 7.83 -12.72 -29.92
N GLY A 150 9.06 -12.19 -29.82
CA GLY A 150 9.66 -11.76 -28.55
C GLY A 150 8.83 -10.66 -27.89
N PHE A 151 8.38 -9.65 -28.63
CA PHE A 151 7.54 -8.57 -28.11
C PHE A 151 6.20 -9.09 -27.55
N PHE A 152 5.46 -9.91 -28.30
CA PHE A 152 4.20 -10.49 -27.83
C PHE A 152 4.42 -11.43 -26.64
N LEU A 153 5.48 -12.23 -26.66
CA LEU A 153 5.86 -13.04 -25.51
C LEU A 153 6.18 -12.18 -24.29
N GLY A 154 6.87 -11.05 -24.48
CA GLY A 154 7.14 -10.06 -23.42
C GLY A 154 5.86 -9.52 -22.79
N LEU A 155 4.84 -9.21 -23.59
CA LEU A 155 3.53 -8.78 -23.08
C LEU A 155 2.83 -9.89 -22.29
N VAL A 156 2.87 -11.13 -22.77
CA VAL A 156 2.31 -12.28 -22.07
C VAL A 156 3.03 -12.52 -20.75
N LEU A 157 4.38 -12.49 -20.75
CA LEU A 157 5.20 -12.64 -19.55
C LEU A 157 4.95 -11.50 -18.57
N PHE A 158 4.81 -10.26 -19.04
CA PHE A 158 4.45 -9.11 -18.20
C PHE A 158 3.12 -9.32 -17.47
N GLY A 159 2.07 -9.72 -18.19
CA GLY A 159 0.79 -10.05 -17.58
C GLY A 159 0.89 -11.24 -16.62
N LEU A 160 1.61 -12.30 -16.98
CA LEU A 160 1.70 -13.53 -16.20
C LEU A 160 2.53 -13.35 -14.93
N ILE A 161 3.66 -12.62 -15.02
CA ILE A 161 4.47 -12.21 -13.88
C ILE A 161 3.64 -11.28 -12.99
N GLY A 162 2.97 -10.25 -13.53
CA GLY A 162 2.11 -9.37 -12.75
C GLY A 162 0.98 -10.09 -12.01
N VAL A 163 0.35 -11.08 -12.66
CA VAL A 163 -0.74 -11.90 -12.10
C VAL A 163 -0.27 -12.86 -11.02
N LEU A 164 1.00 -13.29 -11.02
CA LEU A 164 1.51 -14.23 -10.02
C LEU A 164 2.32 -13.55 -8.93
N TYR A 165 3.24 -12.66 -9.30
CA TYR A 165 4.19 -12.01 -8.40
C TYR A 165 3.51 -11.05 -7.42
N GLU A 166 2.71 -10.12 -7.93
CA GLU A 166 2.05 -9.10 -7.10
C GLU A 166 1.13 -9.69 -6.02
N PRO A 167 0.21 -10.64 -6.34
CA PRO A 167 -0.65 -11.19 -5.31
C PRO A 167 0.10 -12.07 -4.32
N LEU A 168 1.15 -12.79 -4.75
CA LEU A 168 1.96 -13.60 -3.83
C LEU A 168 2.67 -12.73 -2.80
N ILE A 169 3.33 -11.65 -3.24
CA ILE A 169 4.02 -10.75 -2.31
C ILE A 169 3.01 -9.98 -1.45
N THR A 170 1.93 -9.47 -2.06
CA THR A 170 0.94 -8.71 -1.30
C THR A 170 0.22 -9.60 -0.28
N ALA A 171 -0.02 -10.88 -0.59
CA ALA A 171 -0.62 -11.82 0.37
C ALA A 171 0.29 -12.11 1.57
N ARG A 172 1.61 -12.15 1.35
CA ARG A 172 2.60 -12.44 2.40
C ARG A 172 2.98 -11.21 3.22
N MET A 173 3.11 -10.07 2.55
CA MET A 173 3.77 -8.88 3.09
C MET A 173 2.83 -7.70 3.28
N ASN A 174 1.56 -7.82 2.84
CA ASN A 174 0.56 -6.73 2.80
C ASN A 174 1.04 -5.46 2.08
N ALA A 175 2.11 -5.53 1.30
CA ALA A 175 2.69 -4.42 0.56
C ALA A 175 3.58 -4.95 -0.56
N THR A 176 3.53 -4.31 -1.72
CA THR A 176 4.45 -4.53 -2.85
C THR A 176 5.77 -3.79 -2.62
N LEU A 177 6.75 -3.97 -3.50
CA LEU A 177 8.05 -3.30 -3.40
C LEU A 177 7.90 -1.78 -3.50
N GLY A 178 7.12 -1.28 -4.45
CA GLY A 178 6.84 0.15 -4.61
C GLY A 178 6.08 0.73 -3.42
N MET A 179 5.13 -0.02 -2.85
CA MET A 179 4.43 0.39 -1.62
C MET A 179 5.37 0.49 -0.42
N ARG A 180 6.31 -0.45 -0.28
CA ARG A 180 7.35 -0.40 0.75
C ARG A 180 8.26 0.82 0.57
N ALA A 181 8.64 1.14 -0.66
CA ALA A 181 9.42 2.34 -0.96
C ALA A 181 8.69 3.63 -0.58
N MET A 182 7.37 3.66 -0.77
CA MET A 182 6.51 4.80 -0.40
C MET A 182 6.01 4.76 1.05
N SER A 183 6.47 3.80 1.87
CA SER A 183 6.03 3.62 3.26
C SER A 183 4.50 3.51 3.44
N ILE A 184 3.86 2.82 2.50
CA ILE A 184 2.41 2.56 2.51
C ILE A 184 2.15 1.05 2.53
N ARG A 185 1.01 0.65 3.09
CA ARG A 185 0.63 -0.77 3.18
C ARG A 185 -0.85 -0.98 2.96
N VAL A 186 -1.18 -2.16 2.45
CA VAL A 186 -2.57 -2.60 2.25
C VAL A 186 -3.14 -3.04 3.59
N HIS A 187 -4.37 -2.60 3.85
CA HIS A 187 -5.15 -3.00 5.01
C HIS A 187 -6.55 -3.40 4.56
N ARG A 188 -7.10 -4.38 5.26
CA ARG A 188 -8.45 -4.91 4.99
C ARG A 188 -9.47 -4.15 5.80
N LEU A 189 -10.64 -3.92 5.21
CA LEU A 189 -11.78 -3.32 5.90
C LEU A 189 -12.42 -4.26 6.93
N ASP A 190 -12.19 -5.57 6.81
CA ASP A 190 -12.73 -6.58 7.72
C ASP A 190 -11.87 -6.83 8.98
N ASN A 191 -11.04 -5.86 9.38
CA ASN A 191 -10.17 -5.90 10.58
C ASN A 191 -9.15 -7.05 10.65
N VAL A 192 -8.99 -7.84 9.58
CA VAL A 192 -7.97 -8.89 9.48
C VAL A 192 -6.64 -8.28 9.05
N SER A 193 -5.57 -8.58 9.79
CA SER A 193 -4.24 -8.00 9.57
C SER A 193 -3.51 -8.51 8.32
N THR A 194 -3.92 -9.66 7.76
CA THR A 194 -3.30 -10.28 6.58
C THR A 194 -4.25 -10.35 5.38
N LEU A 195 -3.70 -10.02 4.21
CA LEU A 195 -4.38 -10.16 2.93
C LEU A 195 -4.36 -11.63 2.51
N GLY A 196 -5.48 -12.33 2.71
CA GLY A 196 -5.59 -13.72 2.25
C GLY A 196 -5.35 -13.83 0.74
N TYR A 197 -4.80 -14.96 0.28
CA TYR A 197 -4.47 -15.19 -1.13
C TYR A 197 -5.64 -14.87 -2.08
N GLY A 198 -6.87 -15.25 -1.73
CA GLY A 198 -8.05 -14.99 -2.57
C GLY A 198 -8.28 -13.49 -2.85
N LYS A 199 -8.16 -12.62 -1.85
CA LYS A 199 -8.30 -11.16 -2.04
C LYS A 199 -7.10 -10.58 -2.78
N ALA A 200 -5.90 -11.09 -2.53
CA ALA A 200 -4.71 -10.66 -3.25
C ALA A 200 -4.81 -10.99 -4.75
N PHE A 201 -5.21 -12.23 -5.09
CA PHE A 201 -5.46 -12.65 -6.47
C PHE A 201 -6.63 -11.90 -7.10
N GLY A 202 -7.72 -11.64 -6.37
CA GLY A 202 -8.84 -10.84 -6.86
C GLY A 202 -8.40 -9.42 -7.25
N ARG A 203 -7.55 -8.79 -6.42
CA ARG A 203 -6.96 -7.48 -6.72
C ARG A 203 -6.12 -7.52 -8.00
N SER A 204 -5.24 -8.52 -8.09
CA SER A 204 -4.36 -8.69 -9.25
C SER A 204 -5.16 -8.99 -10.53
N ALA A 205 -6.18 -9.85 -10.46
CA ALA A 205 -7.07 -10.13 -11.57
C ALA A 205 -7.80 -8.88 -12.06
N VAL A 206 -8.38 -8.07 -11.16
CA VAL A 206 -9.07 -6.84 -11.58
C VAL A 206 -8.10 -5.85 -12.23
N LYS A 207 -6.84 -5.80 -11.77
CA LYS A 207 -5.81 -4.95 -12.37
C LYS A 207 -5.36 -5.44 -13.75
N TRP A 208 -5.13 -6.74 -13.92
CA TRP A 208 -4.41 -7.31 -15.07
C TRP A 208 -5.30 -7.98 -16.13
N LEU A 209 -6.44 -8.55 -15.74
CA LEU A 209 -7.31 -9.34 -16.63
C LEU A 209 -7.91 -8.49 -17.78
N PRO A 210 -8.28 -7.21 -17.56
CA PRO A 210 -8.62 -6.29 -18.66
C PRO A 210 -7.47 -6.05 -19.64
N GLY A 211 -6.22 -6.19 -19.18
CA GLY A 211 -4.98 -6.12 -19.96
C GLY A 211 -4.84 -7.18 -21.06
N VAL A 212 -5.58 -8.29 -20.95
CA VAL A 212 -5.55 -9.39 -21.93
C VAL A 212 -6.19 -8.98 -23.25
N ILE A 213 -7.16 -8.06 -23.22
CA ILE A 213 -7.85 -7.56 -24.41
C ILE A 213 -7.02 -6.41 -25.00
N PRO A 214 -6.44 -6.56 -26.21
CA PRO A 214 -5.68 -5.50 -26.85
C PRO A 214 -6.51 -4.22 -26.99
N GLY A 215 -5.94 -3.08 -26.63
CA GLY A 215 -6.61 -1.76 -26.65
C GLY A 215 -7.48 -1.47 -25.42
N PHE A 216 -8.25 -2.43 -24.92
CA PHE A 216 -9.10 -2.23 -23.73
C PHE A 216 -8.28 -2.14 -22.43
N GLY A 217 -7.21 -2.93 -22.32
CA GLY A 217 -6.35 -2.98 -21.14
C GLY A 217 -5.76 -1.63 -20.72
N PHE A 218 -5.28 -0.86 -21.70
CA PHE A 218 -4.69 0.46 -21.44
C PHE A 218 -5.74 1.45 -20.94
N ILE A 219 -6.91 1.47 -21.58
CA ILE A 219 -8.03 2.33 -21.17
C ILE A 219 -8.50 1.96 -19.76
N PHE A 220 -8.66 0.66 -19.48
CA PHE A 220 -9.04 0.20 -18.16
C PHE A 220 -8.03 0.62 -17.09
N GLN A 221 -6.73 0.53 -17.37
CA GLN A 221 -5.74 0.96 -16.39
C GLN A 221 -5.82 2.45 -16.10
N LEU A 222 -5.97 3.29 -17.14
CA LEU A 222 -6.19 4.72 -16.96
C LEU A 222 -7.43 5.01 -16.13
N VAL A 223 -8.53 4.27 -16.35
CA VAL A 223 -9.75 4.39 -15.54
C VAL A 223 -9.49 3.97 -14.09
N ASN A 224 -8.76 2.86 -13.86
CA ASN A 224 -8.42 2.41 -12.52
C ASN A 224 -7.57 3.45 -11.75
N PHE A 225 -6.63 4.11 -12.43
CA PHE A 225 -5.86 5.22 -11.86
C PHE A 225 -6.70 6.46 -11.62
N ALA A 226 -7.50 6.88 -12.60
CA ALA A 226 -8.40 8.03 -12.49
C ALA A 226 -9.42 7.83 -11.35
N TRP A 227 -9.89 6.59 -11.14
CA TRP A 227 -10.78 6.25 -10.06
C TRP A 227 -10.16 6.51 -8.68
N CYS A 228 -8.85 6.29 -8.53
CA CYS A 228 -8.12 6.61 -7.31
C CYS A 228 -8.13 8.12 -6.98
N LEU A 229 -8.25 8.98 -7.99
CA LEU A 229 -8.28 10.43 -7.81
C LEU A 229 -9.67 10.92 -7.35
N TRP A 230 -10.75 10.27 -7.79
CA TRP A 230 -12.12 10.71 -7.51
C TRP A 230 -12.76 10.01 -6.30
N ASP A 231 -12.33 8.80 -5.95
CA ASP A 231 -12.98 8.04 -4.88
C ASP A 231 -12.81 8.68 -3.49
N LYS A 232 -13.92 8.78 -2.73
CA LYS A 232 -14.00 9.42 -1.41
C LYS A 232 -13.01 8.82 -0.40
N ASN A 233 -12.73 7.52 -0.51
CA ASN A 233 -11.80 6.80 0.35
C ASN A 233 -10.44 6.56 -0.30
N ARG A 234 -10.15 7.25 -1.43
CA ARG A 234 -8.90 7.13 -2.19
C ARG A 234 -8.60 5.67 -2.58
N GLN A 235 -9.63 4.91 -2.92
CA GLN A 235 -9.50 3.52 -3.36
C GLN A 235 -9.40 3.44 -4.89
N CYS A 236 -8.45 2.67 -5.39
CA CYS A 236 -8.42 2.28 -6.81
C CYS A 236 -9.55 1.27 -7.10
N LEU A 237 -9.92 1.10 -8.37
CA LEU A 237 -10.97 0.16 -8.77
C LEU A 237 -10.65 -1.28 -8.34
N HIS A 238 -9.39 -1.69 -8.45
CA HIS A 238 -8.91 -3.00 -7.98
C HIS A 238 -8.97 -3.17 -6.46
N ASP A 239 -8.81 -2.08 -5.69
CA ASP A 239 -8.87 -2.11 -4.22
C ASP A 239 -10.34 -2.20 -3.76
N LYS A 240 -11.21 -1.47 -4.46
CA LYS A 240 -12.65 -1.46 -4.22
C LYS A 240 -13.29 -2.83 -4.47
N ALA A 241 -12.84 -3.53 -5.52
CA ALA A 241 -13.34 -4.86 -5.87
C ALA A 241 -13.10 -5.91 -4.76
N VAL A 242 -12.10 -5.73 -3.90
CA VAL A 242 -11.76 -6.68 -2.82
C VAL A 242 -11.89 -6.09 -1.41
N ASN A 243 -12.48 -4.90 -1.28
CA ASN A 243 -12.66 -4.19 -0.02
C ASN A 243 -11.34 -3.98 0.73
N THR A 244 -10.33 -3.47 0.03
CA THR A 244 -9.03 -3.10 0.59
C THR A 244 -8.81 -1.60 0.57
N ILE A 245 -8.03 -1.11 1.51
CA ILE A 245 -7.53 0.26 1.59
C ILE A 245 -6.02 0.23 1.73
N VAL A 246 -5.36 1.36 1.46
CA VAL A 246 -3.92 1.51 1.72
C VAL A 246 -3.73 2.65 2.69
N VAL A 247 -2.97 2.37 3.74
CA VAL A 247 -2.72 3.26 4.86
C VAL A 247 -1.24 3.63 4.93
N ASN A 248 -0.95 4.83 5.41
CA ASN A 248 0.39 5.28 5.71
C ASN A 248 0.96 4.53 6.91
N VAL A 249 2.27 4.29 6.86
CA VAL A 249 3.02 3.70 7.98
C VAL A 249 3.61 4.78 8.88
N HIS A 250 3.92 5.95 8.32
CA HIS A 250 4.52 7.10 8.99
C HIS A 250 3.57 8.29 9.08
#